data_AF-A0A2X1Q763-F1
#
_entry.id   AF-A0A2X1Q763-F1
#
_cell.length_a   1.000
_cell.length_b   1.000
_cell.length_c   1.000
_cell.angle_alpha   90.00
_cell.angle_beta   90.00
_cell.angle_gamma   90.00
#
_symmetry.space_group_name_H-M   'P 1'
#
loop_
_entity.id
_entity.type
_entity.pdbx_description
1 polymer ?
#
loop_
_entity_poly.entity_id
_entity_poly.type
_entity_poly.pdbx_seq_one_letter_code
_entity_poly.pdbx_strand_id
1 'polypeptide(L)' 'MTLVPAILPLSRLSYFPFDKIKIDRSFVINIPEQKDDLDIVRLIISMGKSLHMRIVAEV' A
#
# COMPACT_ATOMS: atom_id res chain seq x y z
N MET A 1 -18.51 -3.27 15.67
CA MET A 1 -17.26 -4.02 15.39
C MET A 1 -16.89 -3.79 13.93
N THR A 2 -16.45 -2.58 13.60
CA THR A 2 -15.89 -2.27 12.27
C THR A 2 -14.40 -2.10 12.48
N LEU A 3 -13.62 -3.01 11.89
CA LEU A 3 -12.17 -2.87 11.82
C LEU A 3 -11.89 -1.62 10.99
N VAL A 4 -11.52 -0.54 11.67
CA VAL A 4 -10.88 0.61 11.02
C VAL A 4 -9.64 0.06 10.32
N PRO A 5 -9.45 0.28 9.00
CA PRO A 5 -8.20 -0.10 8.36
C PRO A 5 -7.08 0.66 9.08
N ALA A 6 -6.19 -0.09 9.72
CA ALA A 6 -5.12 0.50 10.51
C ALA A 6 -4.17 1.25 9.56
N ILE A 7 -4.35 2.58 9.45
CA ILE A 7 -3.36 3.45 8.82
C ILE A 7 -2.20 3.54 9.81
N LEU A 8 -1.24 2.64 9.68
CA LEU A 8 0.00 2.73 10.44
C LEU A 8 0.72 4.02 10.00
N PRO A 9 1.08 4.93 10.94
CA PRO A 9 1.84 6.12 10.61
C PRO A 9 3.16 5.76 9.92
N LEU A 10 3.54 6.53 8.89
CA LEU A 10 4.76 6.28 8.10
C LEU A 10 6.03 6.20 8.95
N SER A 11 6.05 6.86 10.10
CA SER A 11 7.14 6.80 11.07
C SER A 11 7.44 5.39 11.58
N ARG A 12 6.48 4.46 11.51
CA ARG A 12 6.71 3.05 11.89
C ARG A 12 7.37 2.21 10.80
N LEU A 13 7.31 2.64 9.53
CA LEU A 13 7.97 1.93 8.42
C LEU A 13 9.50 1.98 8.55
N SER A 14 10.05 3.04 9.12
CA SER A 14 11.51 3.22 9.27
C SER A 14 12.14 2.34 10.35
N TYR A 15 11.36 1.79 11.29
CA TYR A 15 11.85 1.08 12.48
C TYR A 15 11.67 -0.43 12.43
N PHE A 16 10.94 -0.94 11.45
CA PHE A 16 10.75 -2.38 11.26
C PHE A 16 11.44 -2.81 9.96
N PRO A 17 12.14 -3.96 9.95
CA PRO A 17 12.69 -4.55 8.72
C PRO A 17 11.56 -5.16 7.89
N PHE A 18 10.61 -4.34 7.47
CA PHE A 18 9.59 -4.75 6.52
C PHE A 18 10.24 -4.68 5.12
N ASP A 19 10.77 -5.79 4.64
CA ASP A 19 11.32 -5.85 3.27
C ASP A 19 10.24 -5.80 2.19
N LYS A 20 8.95 -5.75 2.59
CA LYS A 20 7.79 -5.90 1.70
C LYS A 20 6.60 -5.01 2.11
N ILE A 21 6.02 -4.33 1.12
CA ILE A 21 4.69 -3.70 1.18
C ILE A 21 3.70 -4.60 0.42
N LYS A 22 2.55 -4.89 1.02
CA LYS A 22 1.45 -5.61 0.37
C LYS A 22 0.38 -4.63 -0.10
N ILE A 23 -0.04 -4.75 -1.36
CA ILE A 23 -1.21 -4.03 -1.90
C ILE A 23 -2.33 -5.06 -2.05
N ASP A 24 -3.46 -4.81 -1.39
CA ASP A 24 -4.61 -5.71 -1.44
C ASP A 24 -5.25 -5.70 -2.83
N ARG A 25 -5.75 -6.86 -3.27
CA ARG A 25 -6.33 -7.05 -4.60
C ARG A 25 -7.54 -6.14 -4.87
N SER A 26 -8.28 -5.76 -3.84
CA SER A 26 -9.41 -4.82 -3.95
C SER A 26 -9.01 -3.47 -4.57
N PHE A 27 -7.78 -3.00 -4.31
CA PHE A 27 -7.23 -1.78 -4.90
C PHE A 27 -6.79 -1.95 -6.36
N VAL A 28 -6.68 -3.18 -6.86
CA VAL A 28 -6.22 -3.49 -8.22
C VAL A 28 -7.38 -3.87 -9.14
N ILE A 29 -8.37 -4.62 -8.64
CA ILE A 29 -9.49 -5.12 -9.45
C ILE A 29 -10.35 -3.98 -10.00
N ASN A 30 -10.57 -2.92 -9.22
CA ASN A 30 -11.50 -1.84 -9.57
C ASN A 30 -10.82 -0.57 -10.12
N ILE A 31 -9.52 -0.63 -10.45
CA ILE A 31 -8.77 0.51 -10.99
C ILE A 31 -9.44 1.18 -12.21
N PRO A 32 -10.05 0.45 -13.17
CA PRO A 32 -10.72 1.10 -14.30
C PRO A 32 -11.91 1.97 -13.89
N GLU A 33 -12.51 1.70 -12.73
CA GLU A 33 -13.77 2.29 -12.27
C GLU A 33 -13.57 3.31 -11.14
N GLN A 34 -12.41 3.28 -10.45
CA GLN A 34 -12.11 4.13 -9.29
C GLN A 34 -10.73 4.80 -9.44
N LYS A 35 -10.73 6.00 -10.02
CA LYS A 35 -9.50 6.79 -10.28
C LYS A 35 -8.73 7.14 -8.99
N ASP A 36 -9.42 7.33 -7.87
CA ASP A 36 -8.81 7.67 -6.59
C ASP A 36 -7.96 6.50 -6.05
N ASP A 37 -8.40 5.26 -6.25
CA ASP A 37 -7.66 4.06 -5.86
C ASP A 37 -6.34 3.94 -6.64
N LEU A 38 -6.33 4.34 -7.92
CA LEU A 38 -5.13 4.36 -8.74
C LEU A 38 -4.08 5.35 -8.21
N ASP A 39 -4.50 6.54 -7.77
CA ASP A 39 -3.58 7.55 -7.25
C ASP A 39 -3.01 7.13 -5.87
N ILE A 40 -3.81 6.45 -5.05
CA ILE A 40 -3.35 5.82 -3.80
C ILE A 40 -2.31 4.72 -4.09
N VAL A 41 -2.60 3.82 -5.05
CA VAL A 41 -1.67 2.75 -5.44
C VAL A 41 -0.36 3.34 -5.97
N ARG A 42 -0.40 4.39 -6.78
CA ARG A 42 0.80 5.09 -7.26
C ARG A 42 1.63 5.71 -6.14
N LEU A 43 0.97 6.34 -5.17
CA LEU A 43 1.62 6.90 -3.99
C LEU A 43 2.35 5.79 -3.19
N ILE A 44 1.66 4.68 -2.91
CA ILE A 44 2.23 3.53 -2.20
C ILE A 44 3.43 2.95 -2.96
N ILE A 45 3.34 2.83 -4.29
CA ILE A 45 4.45 2.36 -5.12
C ILE A 45 5.66 3.30 -5.04
N SER A 46 5.42 4.61 -5.13
CA SER A 46 6.47 5.63 -5.04
C SER A 46 7.19 5.55 -3.69
N MET A 47 6.42 5.42 -2.61
CA MET A 47 6.96 5.31 -1.24
C MET A 47 7.78 4.03 -1.06
N GLY A 48 7.29 2.88 -1.52
CA GLY A 48 8.02 1.61 -1.43
C GLY A 48 9.37 1.66 -2.16
N LYS A 49 9.42 2.30 -3.34
CA LYS A 49 10.68 2.51 -4.08
C LYS A 49 11.67 3.37 -3.30
N SER A 50 11.21 4.49 -2.73
CA SER A 50 12.06 5.40 -1.94
C SER A 50 12.60 4.76 -0.66
N LEU A 51 11.89 3.80 -0.10
CA LEU A 51 12.29 3.04 1.09
C LEU A 51 13.03 1.73 0.76
N HIS A 52 13.34 1.47 -0.52
CA HIS A 52 13.95 0.23 -0.99
C HIS A 52 13.18 -1.05 -0.58
N MET A 53 11.86 -0.95 -0.41
CA MET A 53 10.98 -2.06 -0.06
C MET A 53 10.49 -2.78 -1.32
N ARG A 54 10.37 -4.11 -1.28
CA ARG A 54 9.68 -4.85 -2.35
C ARG A 54 8.18 -4.62 -2.26
N ILE A 55 7.49 -4.52 -3.39
CA ILE A 55 6.03 -4.37 -3.41
C ILE A 55 5.44 -5.65 -4.00
N VAL A 56 4.44 -6.22 -3.32
CA VAL A 56 3.74 -7.44 -3.75
C VAL A 56 2.25 -7.14 -3.77
N ALA A 57 1.59 -7.39 -4.90
CA ALA A 57 0.13 -7.41 -4.95
C ALA A 57 -0.35 -8.78 -4.44
N GLU A 58 -1.25 -8.81 -3.45
CA GLU A 58 -1.89 -10.05 -3.03
C GLU A 58 -3.05 -10.43 -3.97
N VAL A 59 -3.35 -11.72 -4.02
CA VAL A 59 -4.32 -12.37 -4.92
C VAL A 59 -5.61 -12.72 -4.17
#